data_AF-A0A060Z0Y6-F1
#
_entry.id   AF-A0A060Z0Y6-F1
#
_cell.length_a   1.000
_cell.length_b   1.000
_cell.length_c   1.000
_cell.angle_alpha   90.00
_cell.angle_beta   90.00
_cell.angle_gamma   90.00
#
_symmetry.space_group_name_H-M   'P 1'
#
loop_
_entity.id
_entity.type
_entity.pdbx_description
1 polymer ?
#
loop_
_entity_poly.entity_id
_entity_poly.type
_entity_poly.pdbx_seq_one_letter_code
_entity_poly.pdbx_strand_id
1 'polypeptide(L)'
;MAGFFKKKTVDDVIKEQTKELRGTQRQITRDRSSLEKQEKQLEMEIKKMAKTGNKEACTILAKQLVQLRRQKNRSYAVGSKVTSMSSQTKLMNSQMKMAGAMATTTKVRVDRWAASFHRGV
;
A
#
# COMPACT_ATOMS: atom_id res chain seq x y z
N MET A 1 30.79 -14.64 12.38
CA MET A 1 30.01 -13.66 11.57
C MET A 1 29.59 -14.29 10.24
N ALA A 2 28.84 -15.39 10.27
CA ALA A 2 28.37 -16.09 9.07
C ALA A 2 26.84 -16.14 9.10
N GLY A 3 26.17 -15.54 8.11
CA GLY A 3 24.72 -15.71 7.96
C GLY A 3 23.92 -14.53 7.40
N PHE A 4 24.54 -13.42 6.99
CA PHE A 4 23.81 -12.23 6.52
C PHE A 4 23.32 -12.28 5.05
N PHE A 5 23.53 -13.40 4.35
CA PHE A 5 23.09 -13.61 2.97
C PHE A 5 22.15 -14.83 2.84
N LYS A 6 21.01 -14.82 3.57
CA LYS A 6 19.87 -15.67 3.18
C LYS A 6 19.10 -14.92 2.10
N LYS A 7 18.97 -15.50 0.90
CA LYS A 7 18.05 -15.00 -0.14
C LYS A 7 16.67 -14.83 0.51
N LYS A 8 16.10 -13.62 0.45
CA LYS A 8 14.76 -13.36 1.00
C LYS A 8 13.81 -14.43 0.48
N THR A 9 13.17 -15.16 1.39
CA THR A 9 12.13 -16.10 0.99
C THR A 9 10.93 -15.31 0.46
N VAL A 10 10.12 -15.93 -0.39
CA VAL A 10 8.92 -15.28 -0.95
C VAL A 10 8.00 -14.76 0.17
N ASP A 11 7.94 -15.48 1.30
CA ASP A 11 7.22 -15.05 2.51
C ASP A 11 7.80 -13.79 3.15
N ASP A 12 9.13 -13.63 3.18
CA ASP A 12 9.78 -12.43 3.71
C ASP A 12 9.52 -11.21 2.81
N VAL A 13 9.55 -11.42 1.49
CA VAL A 13 9.21 -10.37 0.50
C VAL A 13 7.75 -9.93 0.66
N ILE A 14 6.82 -10.88 0.80
CA ILE A 14 5.40 -10.57 1.03
C ILE A 14 5.22 -9.80 2.34
N LYS A 15 5.87 -10.21 3.43
CA LYS A 15 5.81 -9.50 4.73
C LYS A 15 6.33 -8.07 4.61
N GLU A 16 7.48 -7.87 3.96
CA GLU A 16 8.06 -6.54 3.73
C GLU A 16 7.12 -5.66 2.90
N GLN A 17 6.60 -6.16 1.78
CA GLN A 17 5.62 -5.46 0.95
C GLN A 17 4.37 -5.08 1.75
N THR A 18 3.83 -5.96 2.59
CA THR A 18 2.67 -5.59 3.42
C THR A 18 2.99 -4.48 4.43
N LYS A 19 4.22 -4.45 4.97
CA LYS A 19 4.68 -3.41 5.90
C LYS A 19 4.83 -2.08 5.17
N GLU A 20 5.43 -2.10 3.98
CA GLU A 20 5.58 -0.93 3.12
C GLU A 20 4.22 -0.37 2.71
N LEU A 21 3.31 -1.20 2.21
CA LEU A 21 1.95 -0.78 1.83
C LEU A 21 1.18 -0.15 2.99
N ARG A 22 1.31 -0.69 4.21
CA ARG A 22 0.73 -0.06 5.44
C ARG A 22 1.38 1.28 5.77
N GLY A 23 2.68 1.43 5.53
CA GLY A 23 3.40 2.69 5.65
C GLY A 23 2.86 3.72 4.67
N THR A 24 2.82 3.37 3.38
CA THR A 24 2.31 4.18 2.29
C THR A 24 0.86 4.60 2.51
N GLN A 25 -0.01 3.68 2.96
CA GLN A 25 -1.40 4.01 3.25
C GLN A 25 -1.53 5.09 4.35
N ARG A 26 -0.72 4.99 5.40
CA ARG A 26 -0.68 6.01 6.47
C ARG A 26 -0.13 7.34 5.95
N GLN A 27 0.90 7.30 5.11
CA GLN A 27 1.47 8.49 4.51
C GLN A 27 0.44 9.21 3.63
N ILE A 28 -0.29 8.48 2.79
CA ILE A 28 -1.38 9.04 1.97
C ILE A 28 -2.43 9.73 2.86
N THR A 29 -2.82 9.11 3.97
CA THR A 29 -3.80 9.73 4.89
C THR A 29 -3.25 11.01 5.53
N ARG A 30 -1.97 11.04 5.92
CA ARG A 30 -1.32 12.26 6.45
C ARG A 30 -1.22 13.35 5.39
N ASP A 31 -0.79 12.99 4.19
CA ASP A 31 -0.64 13.92 3.07
C ASP A 31 -1.99 14.55 2.71
N ARG A 32 -3.09 13.76 2.73
CA ARG A 32 -4.45 14.29 2.57
C ARG A 32 -4.80 15.33 3.63
N SER A 33 -4.54 15.05 4.91
CA SER A 33 -4.81 16.01 5.99
C SER A 33 -3.97 17.29 5.84
N SER A 34 -2.72 17.16 5.39
CA SER A 34 -1.85 18.31 5.12
C SER A 34 -2.37 19.15 3.94
N LEU A 35 -2.79 18.50 2.84
CA LEU A 35 -3.40 19.16 1.69
C LEU A 35 -4.70 19.90 2.09
N GLU A 36 -5.54 19.32 2.96
CA GLU A 36 -6.76 19.99 3.44
C GLU A 36 -6.47 21.25 4.25
N LYS A 37 -5.41 21.26 5.05
CA LYS A 37 -4.98 22.46 5.77
C LYS A 37 -4.46 23.53 4.81
N GLN A 38 -3.67 23.13 3.81
CA GLN A 38 -3.18 24.04 2.76
C GLN A 38 -4.34 24.60 1.92
N GLU A 39 -5.36 23.80 1.61
CA GLU A 39 -6.57 24.26 0.91
C GLU A 39 -7.24 25.40 1.67
N LYS A 40 -7.50 25.20 2.98
CA LYS A 40 -8.10 26.23 3.84
C LYS A 40 -7.24 27.48 3.96
N GLN A 41 -5.93 27.32 4.05
CA GLN A 41 -4.99 28.44 4.11
C GLN A 41 -5.04 29.28 2.83
N LEU A 42 -4.98 28.62 1.66
CA LEU A 42 -5.09 29.29 0.36
C LEU A 42 -6.44 29.99 0.19
N GLU A 43 -7.54 29.38 0.65
CA GLU A 43 -8.86 30.04 0.61
C GLU A 43 -8.90 31.32 1.45
N MET A 44 -8.27 31.32 2.62
CA MET A 44 -8.15 32.53 3.44
C MET A 44 -7.26 33.59 2.80
N GLU A 45 -6.14 33.19 2.20
CA GLU A 45 -5.22 34.09 1.50
C GLU A 45 -5.87 34.71 0.25
N ILE A 46 -6.59 33.93 -0.55
CA ILE A 46 -7.36 34.43 -1.69
C ILE A 46 -8.38 35.47 -1.23
N LYS A 47 -9.10 35.21 -0.13
CA LYS A 47 -10.06 36.19 0.43
C LYS A 47 -9.38 37.47 0.90
N LYS A 48 -8.18 37.39 1.49
CA LYS A 48 -7.40 38.56 1.90
C LYS A 48 -6.92 39.36 0.68
N MET A 49 -6.36 38.68 -0.32
CA MET A 49 -5.85 39.32 -1.54
C MET A 49 -6.96 39.90 -2.43
N ALA A 50 -8.15 39.30 -2.39
CA ALA A 50 -9.32 39.84 -3.06
C ALA A 50 -9.76 41.17 -2.45
N LYS A 51 -9.67 41.32 -1.12
CA LYS A 51 -9.98 42.58 -0.42
C LYS A 51 -8.97 43.69 -0.73
N THR A 52 -7.70 43.34 -0.95
CA THR A 52 -6.67 44.31 -1.33
C THR A 52 -6.72 44.69 -2.83
N GLY A 53 -7.59 44.04 -3.62
CA GLY A 53 -7.78 44.37 -5.04
C GLY A 53 -6.67 43.87 -5.97
N ASN A 54 -5.72 43.08 -5.48
CA ASN A 54 -4.63 42.54 -6.30
C ASN A 54 -5.14 41.33 -7.13
N LYS A 55 -5.62 41.63 -8.34
CA LYS A 55 -6.17 40.65 -9.28
C LYS A 55 -5.14 39.61 -9.73
N GLU A 56 -3.90 40.02 -9.99
CA GLU A 56 -2.84 39.10 -10.44
C GLU A 56 -2.54 38.04 -9.38
N ALA A 57 -2.31 38.46 -8.13
CA ALA A 57 -2.09 37.54 -7.02
C ALA A 57 -3.27 36.59 -6.81
N CYS A 58 -4.51 37.09 -6.91
CA CYS A 58 -5.72 36.25 -6.82
C CYS A 58 -5.76 35.18 -7.91
N THR A 59 -5.41 35.52 -9.16
CA THR A 59 -5.41 34.53 -10.26
C THR A 59 -4.36 33.44 -10.08
N ILE A 60 -3.18 33.77 -9.56
CA ILE A 60 -2.12 32.80 -9.28
C ILE A 60 -2.55 31.87 -8.13
N LEU A 61 -3.05 32.43 -7.02
CA LEU A 61 -3.52 31.65 -5.88
C LEU A 61 -4.73 30.76 -6.24
N ALA A 62 -5.64 31.26 -7.09
CA ALA A 62 -6.77 30.46 -7.58
C ALA A 62 -6.30 29.26 -8.44
N LYS A 63 -5.29 29.45 -9.30
CA LYS A 63 -4.67 28.35 -10.05
C LYS A 63 -4.06 27.31 -9.11
N GLN A 64 -3.36 27.75 -8.07
CA GLN A 64 -2.80 26.86 -7.05
C GLN A 64 -3.89 26.08 -6.31
N LEU A 65 -5.00 26.72 -5.94
CA LEU A 65 -6.14 26.05 -5.31
C LEU A 65 -6.72 24.93 -6.19
N VAL A 66 -6.88 25.17 -7.50
CA VAL A 66 -7.36 24.15 -8.44
C VAL A 66 -6.38 22.99 -8.57
N GLN A 67 -5.08 23.28 -8.64
CA GLN A 67 -4.04 22.24 -8.67
C GLN A 67 -4.05 21.40 -7.39
N LEU A 68 -4.23 22.03 -6.23
CA LEU A 68 -4.29 21.37 -4.94
C LEU A 68 -5.52 20.47 -4.84
N ARG A 69 -6.70 20.94 -5.30
CA ARG A 69 -7.91 20.10 -5.40
C ARG A 69 -7.72 18.89 -6.31
N ARG A 70 -7.04 19.07 -7.45
CA ARG A 70 -6.67 17.94 -8.34
C ARG A 70 -5.70 16.97 -7.66
N GLN A 71 -4.75 17.46 -6.86
CA GLN A 71 -3.84 16.62 -6.09
C GLN A 71 -4.59 15.84 -5.01
N LYS A 72 -5.54 16.46 -4.30
CA LYS A 72 -6.43 15.80 -3.33
C LYS A 72 -7.23 14.68 -3.98
N ASN A 73 -7.86 14.93 -5.14
CA ASN A 73 -8.57 13.90 -5.90
C ASN A 73 -7.66 12.75 -6.33
N ARG A 74 -6.46 13.05 -6.83
CA ARG A 74 -5.45 12.02 -7.16
C ARG A 74 -5.08 11.19 -5.93
N SER A 75 -4.93 11.81 -4.75
CA SER A 75 -4.66 11.09 -3.51
C SER A 75 -5.77 10.09 -3.15
N TYR A 76 -7.05 10.34 -3.47
CA TYR A 76 -8.12 9.36 -3.30
C TYR A 76 -7.93 8.14 -4.20
N ALA A 77 -7.68 8.35 -5.49
CA ALA A 77 -7.40 7.29 -6.45
C ALA A 77 -6.13 6.48 -6.11
N VAL A 78 -5.07 7.15 -5.65
CA VAL A 78 -3.85 6.47 -5.21
C VAL A 78 -4.12 5.62 -3.96
N GLY A 79 -4.89 6.13 -3.00
CA GLY A 79 -5.23 5.36 -1.80
C GLY A 79 -6.08 4.12 -2.08
N SER A 80 -7.04 4.19 -3.02
CA SER A 80 -7.81 3.02 -3.43
C SER A 80 -6.92 1.98 -4.14
N LYS A 81 -5.98 2.44 -4.98
CA LYS A 81 -4.99 1.58 -5.63
C LYS A 81 -4.08 0.86 -4.62
N VAL A 82 -3.56 1.58 -3.62
CA VAL A 82 -2.76 0.99 -2.54
C VAL A 82 -3.57 -0.02 -1.73
N THR A 83 -4.84 0.29 -1.45
CA THR A 83 -5.74 -0.64 -0.76
C THR A 83 -5.94 -1.92 -1.57
N SER A 84 -6.20 -1.81 -2.88
CA SER A 84 -6.32 -2.95 -3.79
C SER A 84 -5.05 -3.80 -3.83
N MET A 85 -3.88 -3.16 -3.96
CA MET A 85 -2.58 -3.86 -3.89
C MET A 85 -2.41 -4.59 -2.56
N SER A 86 -2.82 -3.99 -1.43
CA SER A 86 -2.74 -4.64 -0.12
C SER A 86 -3.61 -5.89 -0.03
N SER A 87 -4.79 -5.89 -0.66
CA SER A 87 -5.67 -7.05 -0.74
C SER A 87 -5.06 -8.13 -1.64
N GLN A 88 -4.47 -7.75 -2.76
CA GLN A 88 -3.75 -8.67 -3.65
C GLN A 88 -2.56 -9.33 -2.95
N THR A 89 -1.75 -8.57 -2.21
CA THR A 89 -0.63 -9.12 -1.43
C THR A 89 -1.11 -10.09 -0.35
N LYS A 90 -2.24 -9.79 0.33
CA LYS A 90 -2.85 -10.72 1.29
C LYS A 90 -3.32 -12.01 0.61
N LEU A 91 -3.96 -11.91 -0.55
CA LEU A 91 -4.37 -13.06 -1.34
C LEU A 91 -3.16 -13.94 -1.72
N MET A 92 -2.07 -13.31 -2.19
CA MET A 92 -0.82 -14.03 -2.50
C MET A 92 -0.26 -14.75 -1.27
N ASN A 93 -0.25 -14.12 -0.09
CA ASN A 93 0.18 -14.75 1.16
C ASN A 93 -0.65 -16.00 1.49
N SER A 94 -1.99 -15.89 1.42
CA SER A 94 -2.88 -17.02 1.67
C SER A 94 -2.67 -18.15 0.67
N GLN A 95 -2.49 -17.83 -0.61
CA GLN A 95 -2.19 -18.81 -1.66
C GLN A 95 -0.87 -19.54 -1.41
N MET A 96 0.19 -18.82 -1.01
CA MET A 96 1.49 -19.43 -0.69
C MET A 96 1.41 -20.37 0.51
N LYS A 97 0.71 -19.97 1.58
CA LYS A 97 0.46 -20.85 2.74
C LYS A 97 -0.33 -22.09 2.36
N MET A 98 -1.35 -21.95 1.50
CA MET A 98 -2.12 -23.08 0.99
C MET A 98 -1.24 -24.02 0.16
N ALA A 99 -0.38 -23.49 -0.71
CA ALA A 99 0.56 -24.29 -1.48
C ALA A 99 1.54 -25.07 -0.58
N GLY A 100 2.06 -24.44 0.48
CA GLY A 100 2.91 -25.11 1.47
C GLY A 100 2.18 -26.21 2.25
N ALA A 101 0.93 -25.96 2.65
CA ALA A 101 0.09 -26.96 3.30
C ALA A 101 -0.22 -28.15 2.37
N MET A 102 -0.60 -27.87 1.11
CA MET A 102 -0.85 -28.90 0.10
C MET A 102 0.40 -29.74 -0.19
N ALA A 103 1.58 -29.14 -0.28
CA ALA A 103 2.84 -29.85 -0.43
C ALA A 103 3.11 -30.79 0.76
N THR A 104 2.85 -30.31 1.97
CA THR A 104 3.01 -31.11 3.19
C THR A 104 2.02 -32.28 3.23
N THR A 105 0.75 -32.04 2.94
CA THR A 105 -0.27 -33.11 2.88
C THR A 105 0.05 -34.14 1.81
N THR A 106 0.54 -33.70 0.64
CA THR A 106 0.94 -34.60 -0.45
C THR A 106 2.14 -35.44 -0.02
N LYS A 107 3.15 -34.84 0.61
CA LYS A 107 4.29 -35.56 1.16
C LYS A 107 3.87 -36.59 2.20
N VAL A 108 3.04 -36.21 3.18
CA VAL A 108 2.52 -37.13 4.21
C VAL A 108 1.73 -38.29 3.59
N ARG A 109 0.94 -38.02 2.53
CA ARG A 109 0.19 -39.06 1.81
C ARG A 109 1.14 -40.03 1.11
N VAL A 110 2.17 -39.54 0.42
CA VAL A 110 3.18 -40.37 -0.26
C VAL A 110 3.99 -41.19 0.74
N ASP A 111 4.44 -40.58 1.83
CA ASP A 111 5.19 -41.26 2.89
C ASP A 111 4.34 -42.37 3.54
N ARG A 112 3.05 -42.10 3.80
CA ARG A 112 2.12 -43.10 4.33
C ARG A 112 1.87 -44.24 3.34
N TRP A 113 1.78 -43.94 2.05
CA TRP A 113 1.62 -44.96 1.01
C TRP A 113 2.86 -45.87 0.92
N ALA A 114 4.06 -45.30 0.92
CA ALA A 114 5.32 -46.04 0.92
C ALA A 114 5.48 -46.93 2.17
N ALA A 115 5.13 -46.40 3.35
CA ALA A 115 5.17 -47.15 4.61
C ALA A 115 4.11 -48.27 4.72
N SER A 116 3.06 -48.23 3.90
CA SER A 116 2.08 -49.32 3.79
C SER A 116 2.58 -50.42 2.84
N PHE A 117 3.39 -50.07 1.85
CA PHE A 117 3.97 -51.02 0.90
C PHE A 117 5.09 -51.88 1.53
N HIS A 118 5.85 -51.31 2.47
CA HIS A 118 6.90 -52.03 3.22
C HIS A 118 6.39 -52.92 4.37
N ARG A 119 5.12 -52.79 4.79
CA ARG A 119 4.52 -53.62 5.85
C ARG A 119 3.67 -54.78 5.32
N GLY A 120 3.69 -55.02 4.01
CA GLY A 120 2.96 -56.08 3.32
C GLY A 120 3.85 -57.16 2.69
N VAL A 121 5.12 -57.26 3.11
CA VAL A 121 6.00 -58.42 2.86
C VAL A 121 6.22 -59.14 4.18
#